data_AF-A0A4R8TGL7-F1
#
_entry.id   AF-A0A4R8TGL7-F1
#
_cell.length_a   1.000
_cell.length_b   1.000
_cell.length_c   1.000
_cell.angle_alpha   90.00
_cell.angle_beta   90.00
_cell.angle_gamma   90.00
#
_symmetry.space_group_name_H-M   'P 1'
#
loop_
_entity.id
_entity.type
_entity.pdbx_description
1 polymer ?
#
loop_
_entity_poly.entity_id
_entity_poly.type
_entity_poly.pdbx_seq_one_letter_code
_entity_poly.pdbx_strand_id
1 'polypeptide(L)'
;MPAPQMGNYGENDGPVGGVSPPIPSVTAPSGSLRGDSSLLGDNAPRPDADQSDSAIVKDVQLVPGQEADVKLGLYLNFDDVDVPQPIRGELGSTDPGPRTYAYEKLNPDLFAPPSTDKGDVKNAMWPLSLSHNRLGSQRGGGLGAPAEH
;
A
#
# COMPACT_ATOMS: atom_id res chain seq x y z
N MET A 1 -1.66 17.91 -28.62
CA MET A 1 -2.00 18.33 -27.26
C MET A 1 -3.44 18.83 -27.29
N PRO A 2 -4.40 18.25 -26.54
CA PRO A 2 -5.74 18.82 -26.48
C PRO A 2 -5.72 20.09 -25.59
N ALA A 3 -6.43 21.13 -26.03
CA ALA A 3 -6.59 22.36 -25.26
C ALA A 3 -7.50 22.11 -24.04
N PRO A 4 -7.30 22.83 -22.91
CA PRO A 4 -8.22 22.74 -21.79
C PRO A 4 -9.61 23.25 -22.20
N GLN A 5 -10.62 22.38 -22.12
CA GLN A 5 -12.02 22.76 -22.29
C GLN A 5 -12.49 23.35 -20.97
N MET A 6 -12.20 24.64 -20.77
CA MET A 6 -12.88 25.42 -19.75
C MET A 6 -14.35 25.51 -20.17
N GLY A 7 -15.22 24.81 -19.44
CA GLY A 7 -16.66 24.83 -19.69
C GLY A 7 -17.13 26.29 -19.74
N ASN A 8 -17.79 26.66 -20.84
CA ASN A 8 -18.45 27.95 -20.96
C ASN A 8 -19.66 27.96 -20.03
N TYR A 9 -19.40 28.27 -18.75
CA TYR A 9 -20.46 28.64 -17.84
C TYR A 9 -20.95 30.00 -18.31
N GLY A 10 -22.08 30.00 -19.00
CA GLY A 10 -22.72 31.22 -19.47
C GLY A 10 -22.80 32.22 -18.32
N GLU A 11 -22.17 33.37 -18.51
CA GLU A 11 -22.21 34.47 -17.59
C GLU A 11 -23.67 34.94 -17.49
N ASN A 12 -24.21 35.06 -16.28
CA ASN A 12 -25.57 35.53 -16.10
C ASN A 12 -25.58 37.04 -16.29
N ASP A 13 -25.73 37.49 -17.54
CA ASP A 13 -25.78 38.90 -17.92
C ASP A 13 -27.13 39.59 -17.61
N GLY A 14 -28.04 38.89 -16.91
CA GLY A 14 -29.36 39.40 -16.53
C GLY A 14 -29.39 40.02 -15.12
N PRO A 15 -30.21 41.08 -14.89
CA PRO A 15 -30.37 41.66 -13.55
C PRO A 15 -31.00 40.65 -12.57
N VAL A 16 -30.24 40.18 -11.59
CA VAL A 16 -30.77 39.43 -10.45
C VAL A 16 -31.12 40.41 -9.33
N GLY A 17 -32.41 40.74 -9.21
CA GLY A 17 -32.92 41.51 -8.07
C GLY A 17 -32.66 43.02 -8.10
N GLY A 18 -32.46 43.63 -9.28
CA GLY A 18 -32.48 45.10 -9.43
C GLY A 18 -31.27 45.86 -8.90
N VAL A 19 -30.19 45.17 -8.51
CA VAL A 19 -28.89 45.79 -8.20
C VAL A 19 -27.90 45.44 -9.31
N SER A 20 -27.22 46.46 -9.86
CA SER A 20 -26.09 46.28 -10.78
C SER A 20 -24.81 46.25 -9.92
N PRO A 21 -24.21 45.08 -9.68
CA PRO A 21 -22.97 45.01 -8.92
C PRO A 21 -21.82 45.60 -9.75
N PRO A 22 -20.87 46.32 -9.13
CA PRO A 22 -19.66 46.73 -9.85
C PRO A 22 -18.93 45.48 -10.34
N ILE A 23 -18.58 45.45 -11.62
CA ILE A 23 -17.79 44.37 -12.21
C ILE A 23 -16.42 44.38 -11.53
N PRO A 24 -16.00 43.32 -10.83
CA PRO A 24 -14.68 43.29 -10.21
C PRO A 24 -13.62 43.29 -11.31
N SER A 25 -12.66 44.20 -11.24
CA SER A 25 -11.46 44.13 -12.08
C SER A 25 -10.65 42.90 -11.64
N VAL A 26 -10.64 41.85 -12.45
CA VAL A 26 -9.81 40.67 -12.17
C VAL A 26 -8.36 41.04 -12.47
N THR A 27 -7.54 41.17 -11.42
CA THR A 27 -6.09 41.11 -11.58
C THR A 27 -5.75 39.72 -12.11
N ALA A 28 -5.14 39.66 -13.30
CA ALA A 28 -4.67 38.39 -13.84
C ALA A 28 -3.83 37.66 -12.79
N PRO A 29 -4.03 36.34 -12.58
CA PRO A 29 -3.24 35.61 -11.60
C PRO A 29 -1.76 35.71 -11.98
N SER A 30 -0.97 36.43 -11.18
CA SER A 30 0.47 36.51 -11.35
C SER A 30 1.14 35.46 -10.46
N GLY A 31 1.73 34.45 -11.08
CA GLY A 31 2.45 33.37 -10.39
C GLY A 31 2.51 32.11 -11.24
N SER A 32 3.53 31.27 -11.03
CA SER A 32 3.60 29.94 -11.61
C SER A 32 2.64 29.00 -10.87
N LEU A 33 1.73 28.34 -11.59
CA LEU A 33 0.81 27.34 -11.02
C LEU A 33 1.53 26.15 -10.36
N ARG A 34 2.84 25.99 -10.63
CA ARG A 34 3.66 24.88 -10.13
C ARG A 34 4.63 25.25 -9.00
N GLY A 35 4.53 26.47 -8.44
CA GLY A 35 5.45 26.93 -7.39
C GLY A 35 6.86 27.24 -7.91
N ASP A 36 7.75 27.61 -6.99
CA ASP A 36 9.15 27.92 -7.28
C ASP A 36 9.98 26.64 -7.54
N SER A 37 11.00 26.73 -8.39
CA SER A 37 11.85 25.58 -8.72
C SER A 37 12.64 25.03 -7.53
N SER A 38 12.84 25.82 -6.47
CA SER A 38 13.43 25.36 -5.21
C SER A 38 12.54 24.36 -4.45
N LEU A 39 11.24 24.29 -4.78
CA LEU A 39 10.30 23.32 -4.20
C LEU A 39 10.25 22.00 -4.98
N LEU A 40 10.95 21.88 -6.12
CA LEU A 40 10.96 20.63 -6.89
C LEU A 40 11.70 19.47 -6.19
N GLY A 41 12.32 19.72 -5.04
CA GLY A 41 13.19 18.78 -4.36
C GLY A 41 14.50 18.63 -5.12
N ASP A 42 15.62 18.76 -4.42
CA ASP A 42 16.92 18.46 -5.04
C ASP A 42 16.99 16.98 -5.44
N ASN A 43 17.71 16.71 -6.52
CA ASN A 43 18.12 15.34 -6.86
C ASN A 43 19.00 14.83 -5.72
N ALA A 44 18.41 14.15 -4.74
CA ALA A 44 19.14 13.54 -3.63
C ALA A 44 20.27 12.67 -4.22
N PRO A 45 21.52 12.83 -3.75
CA PRO A 45 22.60 11.92 -4.11
C PRO A 45 22.15 10.48 -3.86
N ARG A 46 22.37 9.61 -4.84
CA ARG A 46 22.05 8.19 -4.68
C ARG A 46 22.83 7.67 -3.47
N PRO A 47 22.18 7.06 -2.46
CA PRO A 47 22.88 6.57 -1.28
C PRO A 47 23.99 5.60 -1.68
N ASP A 48 25.14 5.68 -1.01
CA ASP A 48 26.22 4.71 -1.18
C ASP A 48 25.76 3.35 -0.66
N ALA A 49 25.60 2.38 -1.57
CA ALA A 49 25.05 1.07 -1.26
C ALA A 49 25.93 0.30 -0.26
N ASP A 50 27.24 0.56 -0.24
CA ASP A 50 28.19 -0.12 0.64
C ASP A 50 28.21 0.46 2.07
N GLN A 51 27.66 1.66 2.26
CA GLN A 51 27.53 2.33 3.56
C GLN A 51 26.07 2.39 4.06
N SER A 52 25.13 1.83 3.27
CA SER A 52 23.71 1.87 3.57
C SER A 52 23.30 0.67 4.43
N ASP A 53 23.42 0.80 5.75
CA ASP A 53 22.97 -0.20 6.74
C ASP A 53 21.44 -0.33 6.83
N SER A 54 20.69 0.44 6.04
CA SER A 54 19.23 0.49 6.08
C SER A 54 18.53 -0.84 5.71
N ALA A 55 19.27 -1.81 5.17
CA ALA A 55 18.75 -3.09 4.69
C ALA A 55 18.98 -4.27 5.66
N ILE A 56 19.80 -4.11 6.71
CA ILE A 56 20.29 -5.21 7.54
C ILE A 56 19.57 -5.24 8.88
N VAL A 57 18.78 -6.29 9.10
CA VAL A 57 18.23 -6.60 10.43
C VAL A 57 19.31 -7.31 11.24
N LYS A 58 19.74 -6.71 12.36
CA LYS A 58 20.67 -7.33 13.29
C LYS A 58 19.97 -8.48 14.02
N ASP A 59 20.71 -9.55 14.32
CA ASP A 59 20.26 -10.70 15.11
C ASP A 59 19.00 -11.42 14.55
N VAL A 60 19.09 -11.89 13.29
CA VAL A 60 18.01 -12.65 12.66
C VAL A 60 17.79 -13.98 13.39
N GLN A 61 16.56 -14.20 13.86
CA GLN A 61 16.12 -15.48 14.39
C GLN A 61 15.55 -16.34 13.26
N LEU A 62 16.23 -17.45 12.95
CA LEU A 62 15.79 -18.39 11.91
C LEU A 62 15.00 -19.56 12.51
N VAL A 63 13.99 -20.01 11.78
CA VAL A 63 13.17 -21.17 12.16
C VAL A 63 13.80 -22.47 11.65
N PRO A 64 13.44 -23.63 12.23
CA PRO A 64 13.88 -24.92 11.70
C PRO A 64 13.56 -25.09 10.21
N GLY A 65 14.54 -25.56 9.44
CA GLY A 65 14.41 -25.77 8.00
C GLY A 65 14.61 -24.52 7.13
N GLN A 66 14.76 -23.34 7.73
CA GLN A 66 14.93 -22.10 7.00
C GLN A 66 16.30 -22.00 6.31
N GLU A 67 17.36 -22.58 6.89
CA GLU A 67 18.70 -22.68 6.28
C GLU A 67 18.88 -23.92 5.39
N ALA A 68 17.87 -24.80 5.33
CA ALA A 68 17.98 -26.03 4.55
C ALA A 68 18.03 -25.73 3.04
N ASP A 69 18.52 -26.70 2.25
CA ASP A 69 18.53 -26.58 0.78
C ASP A 69 17.12 -26.21 0.28
N VAL A 70 17.07 -25.12 -0.50
CA VAL A 70 15.84 -24.58 -1.08
C VAL A 70 15.04 -25.60 -1.89
N LYS A 71 15.71 -26.63 -2.43
CA LYS A 71 15.09 -27.72 -3.20
C LYS A 71 14.24 -28.65 -2.33
N LEU A 72 14.44 -28.67 -1.02
CA LEU A 72 13.66 -29.51 -0.11
C LEU A 72 12.23 -28.99 0.08
N GLY A 73 11.98 -27.70 -0.18
CA GLY A 73 10.63 -27.12 -0.10
C GLY A 73 9.98 -27.30 1.28
N LEU A 74 10.79 -27.30 2.35
CA LEU A 74 10.30 -27.54 3.71
C LEU A 74 9.27 -26.48 4.11
N TYR A 75 8.22 -26.90 4.82
CA TYR A 75 7.30 -25.97 5.44
C TYR A 75 8.04 -25.17 6.54
N LEU A 76 7.89 -23.85 6.51
CA LEU A 76 8.49 -22.96 7.51
C LEU A 76 7.41 -22.52 8.49
N ASN A 77 7.60 -22.82 9.78
CA ASN A 77 6.71 -22.33 10.83
C ASN A 77 7.33 -21.11 11.51
N PHE A 78 6.69 -19.94 11.36
CA PHE A 78 7.14 -18.68 11.94
C PHE A 78 6.50 -18.31 13.28
N ASP A 79 5.71 -19.20 13.90
CA ASP A 79 5.02 -18.88 15.15
C ASP A 79 5.99 -18.54 16.29
N ASP A 80 7.13 -19.23 16.34
CA ASP A 80 8.14 -19.14 17.40
C ASP A 80 9.17 -17.99 17.23
N VAL A 81 9.04 -17.16 16.19
CA VAL A 81 9.93 -16.02 15.95
C VAL A 81 9.19 -14.69 16.02
N ASP A 82 9.77 -13.68 16.64
CA ASP A 82 9.10 -12.38 16.76
C ASP A 82 9.06 -11.63 15.43
N VAL A 83 10.15 -11.69 14.68
CA VAL A 83 10.35 -10.95 13.42
C VAL A 83 10.75 -11.92 12.31
N PRO A 84 9.79 -12.56 11.63
CA PRO A 84 10.10 -13.48 10.54
C PRO A 84 10.77 -12.74 9.37
N GLN A 85 11.65 -13.47 8.68
CA GLN A 85 12.41 -12.96 7.53
C GLN A 85 12.14 -13.81 6.28
N PRO A 86 12.08 -13.20 5.08
CA PRO A 86 11.81 -13.88 3.83
C PRO A 86 13.10 -14.54 3.30
N ILE A 87 13.68 -15.41 4.11
CA ILE A 87 14.93 -16.15 3.80
C ILE A 87 14.58 -17.62 3.68
N ARG A 88 15.10 -18.27 2.63
CA ARG A 88 15.00 -19.72 2.42
C ARG A 88 16.30 -20.23 1.81
N GLY A 89 17.03 -21.05 2.56
CA GLY A 89 18.38 -21.48 2.24
C GLY A 89 19.28 -20.27 1.97
N GLU A 90 19.94 -20.27 0.81
CA GLU A 90 20.80 -19.17 0.34
C GLU A 90 20.03 -18.06 -0.40
N LEU A 91 18.69 -18.16 -0.50
CA LEU A 91 17.84 -17.21 -1.22
C LEU A 91 17.10 -16.28 -0.25
N GLY A 92 16.82 -15.07 -0.73
CA GLY A 92 16.15 -14.03 0.05
C GLY A 92 17.13 -13.13 0.80
N SER A 93 16.59 -12.21 1.59
CA SER A 93 17.36 -11.28 2.42
C SER A 93 16.52 -10.81 3.59
N THR A 94 17.13 -10.10 4.54
CA THR A 94 16.38 -9.43 5.60
C THR A 94 15.50 -8.31 5.06
N ASP A 95 14.31 -8.16 5.64
CA ASP A 95 13.40 -7.06 5.38
C ASP A 95 13.28 -6.18 6.65
N PRO A 96 14.00 -5.04 6.71
CA PRO A 96 13.97 -4.14 7.87
C PRO A 96 12.81 -3.13 7.82
N GLY A 97 11.97 -3.16 6.79
CA GLY A 97 10.88 -2.21 6.65
C GLY A 97 9.81 -2.33 7.75
N PRO A 98 8.93 -1.33 7.88
CA PRO A 98 7.72 -1.46 8.69
C PRO A 98 6.80 -2.52 8.07
N ARG A 99 6.48 -3.56 8.84
CA ARG A 99 5.77 -4.76 8.38
C ARG A 99 4.73 -5.21 9.38
N THR A 100 3.82 -6.07 8.93
CA THR A 100 2.82 -6.72 9.80
C THR A 100 3.19 -8.19 9.99
N TYR A 101 4.02 -8.48 10.99
CA TYR A 101 4.55 -9.82 11.26
C TYR A 101 3.46 -10.88 11.45
N ALA A 102 2.29 -10.51 11.98
CA ALA A 102 1.16 -11.43 12.11
C ALA A 102 0.71 -12.00 10.74
N TYR A 103 0.72 -11.21 9.67
CA TYR A 103 0.36 -11.72 8.33
C TYR A 103 1.45 -12.59 7.72
N GLU A 104 2.71 -12.32 8.03
CA GLU A 104 3.84 -13.13 7.58
C GLU A 104 3.82 -14.51 8.23
N LYS A 105 3.51 -14.57 9.53
CA LYS A 105 3.28 -15.83 10.26
C LYS A 105 2.08 -16.62 9.72
N LEU A 106 0.99 -15.93 9.36
CA LEU A 106 -0.20 -16.57 8.78
C LEU A 106 0.03 -17.10 7.37
N ASN A 107 0.99 -16.55 6.62
CA ASN A 107 1.23 -16.89 5.22
C ASN A 107 2.73 -17.21 4.97
N PRO A 108 3.30 -18.22 5.65
CA PRO A 108 4.73 -18.50 5.59
C PRO A 108 5.21 -18.84 4.18
N ASP A 109 4.42 -19.62 3.43
CA ASP A 109 4.75 -20.04 2.07
C ASP A 109 4.48 -18.95 1.00
N LEU A 110 3.75 -17.88 1.34
CA LEU A 110 3.69 -16.70 0.49
C LEU A 110 4.87 -15.76 0.76
N PHE A 111 5.27 -15.67 2.03
CA PHE A 111 6.33 -14.78 2.48
C PHE A 111 7.73 -15.30 2.12
N ALA A 112 7.97 -16.60 2.29
CA ALA A 112 9.19 -17.29 1.90
C ALA A 112 8.85 -18.48 0.99
N PRO A 113 8.53 -18.23 -0.30
CA PRO A 113 7.99 -19.26 -1.18
C PRO A 113 8.95 -20.42 -1.44
N PRO A 114 8.44 -21.64 -1.69
CA PRO A 114 9.27 -22.76 -2.07
C PRO A 114 9.93 -22.53 -3.44
N SER A 115 11.13 -23.07 -3.63
CA SER A 115 11.93 -22.89 -4.85
C SER A 115 11.27 -23.43 -6.14
N THR A 116 10.20 -24.22 -5.99
CA THR A 116 9.40 -24.76 -7.09
C THR A 116 8.43 -23.75 -7.69
N ASP A 117 8.08 -22.68 -6.96
CA ASP A 117 7.14 -21.65 -7.42
C ASP A 117 7.79 -20.76 -8.47
N LYS A 118 7.07 -20.49 -9.58
CA LYS A 118 7.61 -19.78 -10.73
C LYS A 118 6.53 -19.03 -11.50
N GLY A 119 6.94 -17.88 -12.06
CA GLY A 119 6.12 -17.08 -12.97
C GLY A 119 5.03 -16.27 -12.26
N ASP A 120 4.25 -15.55 -13.06
CA ASP A 120 3.19 -14.68 -12.57
C ASP A 120 1.86 -15.43 -12.49
N VAL A 121 1.39 -15.67 -11.26
CA VAL A 121 0.09 -16.27 -10.99
C VAL A 121 -0.83 -15.21 -10.36
N LYS A 122 -2.12 -15.23 -10.72
CA LYS A 122 -3.11 -14.32 -10.12
C LYS A 122 -3.35 -14.70 -8.66
N ASN A 123 -3.62 -13.70 -7.81
CA ASN A 123 -3.95 -13.96 -6.41
C ASN A 123 -5.19 -14.87 -6.32
N ALA A 124 -5.06 -15.97 -5.59
CA ALA A 124 -6.10 -16.98 -5.40
C ALA A 124 -6.72 -16.96 -3.98
N MET A 125 -6.28 -16.05 -3.10
CA MET A 125 -6.69 -16.00 -1.71
C MET A 125 -7.10 -14.58 -1.30
N TRP A 126 -8.26 -14.48 -0.64
CA TRP A 126 -8.72 -13.26 0.00
C TRP A 126 -9.39 -13.59 1.35
N PRO A 127 -8.84 -13.11 2.48
CA PRO A 127 -9.44 -13.37 3.78
C PRO A 127 -10.68 -12.50 3.98
N LEU A 128 -11.82 -13.12 4.32
CA LEU A 128 -13.06 -12.39 4.57
C LEU A 128 -12.97 -11.41 5.75
N SER A 129 -12.01 -11.59 6.67
CA SER A 129 -11.72 -10.63 7.75
C SER A 129 -11.23 -9.27 7.25
N LEU A 130 -10.67 -9.19 6.04
CA LEU A 130 -10.30 -7.95 5.38
C LEU A 130 -11.43 -7.38 4.51
N SER A 131 -12.54 -8.10 4.38
CA SER A 131 -13.72 -7.60 3.69
C SER A 131 -14.55 -6.72 4.62
N HIS A 132 -15.26 -5.76 4.02
CA HIS A 132 -16.24 -4.97 4.75
C HIS A 132 -17.39 -5.85 5.26
N ASN A 133 -17.71 -5.75 6.55
CA ASN A 133 -18.82 -6.44 7.17
C ASN A 133 -20.07 -5.56 7.19
N ARG A 134 -21.16 -6.01 6.55
CA ARG A 134 -22.48 -5.41 6.73
C ARG A 134 -23.07 -5.89 8.05
N LEU A 135 -23.26 -4.96 8.98
CA LEU A 135 -23.99 -5.23 10.22
C LEU A 135 -25.51 -5.16 9.94
N GLY A 136 -26.29 -6.10 10.48
CA GLY A 136 -27.75 -6.03 10.40
C GLY A 136 -28.34 -4.92 11.25
N SER A 137 -29.58 -4.54 10.92
CA SER A 137 -30.36 -3.53 11.65
C SER A 137 -30.81 -3.98 13.04
N GLN A 138 -30.65 -5.26 13.37
CA GLN A 138 -31.04 -5.85 14.65
C GLN A 138 -29.85 -6.59 15.26
N ARG A 139 -29.82 -6.63 16.61
CA ARG A 139 -28.82 -7.40 17.35
C ARG A 139 -28.92 -8.88 16.95
N GLY A 140 -27.80 -9.44 16.48
CA GLY A 140 -27.76 -10.81 15.97
C GLY A 140 -28.10 -10.97 14.48
N GLY A 141 -28.53 -9.91 13.78
CA GLY A 141 -28.79 -9.93 12.34
C GLY A 141 -27.51 -9.94 11.50
N GLY A 142 -26.66 -10.94 11.67
CA GLY A 142 -25.49 -11.19 10.84
C GLY A 142 -25.66 -12.48 10.03
N LEU A 143 -24.71 -12.76 9.13
CA LEU A 143 -24.61 -14.06 8.48
C LEU A 143 -24.39 -15.13 9.58
N GLY A 144 -25.43 -15.93 9.86
CA GLY A 144 -25.42 -16.96 10.90
C GLY A 144 -26.49 -16.83 12.00
N ALA A 145 -27.44 -15.89 11.90
CA ALA A 145 -28.56 -15.84 12.85
C ALA A 145 -29.46 -17.08 12.69
N PRO A 146 -29.68 -17.92 13.73
CA PRO A 146 -30.71 -18.95 13.66
C PRO A 146 -32.08 -18.26 13.59
N ALA A 147 -32.89 -18.66 12.61
CA ALA A 147 -34.30 -18.32 12.57
C ALA A 147 -35.00 -19.12 13.68
N GLU A 148 -35.29 -18.48 14.81
CA GLU A 148 -36.21 -19.03 15.81
C GLU A 148 -37.63 -18.45 15.59
N HIS A 149 -38.59 -19.33 15.80
CA HIS A 149 -40.00 -19.31 15.40
C HIS A 149 -40.90 -18.43 16.27
#